data_AF-A0A7S2J4W0-F1
#
_entry.id   AF-A0A7S2J4W0-F1
#
_cell.length_a   1.000
_cell.length_b   1.000
_cell.length_c   1.000
_cell.angle_alpha   90.00
_cell.angle_beta   90.00
_cell.angle_gamma   90.00
#
_symmetry.space_group_name_H-M   'P 1'
#
loop_
_entity.id
_entity.type
_entity.pdbx_description
1 polymer ?
#
loop_
_entity_poly.entity_id
_entity_poly.type
_entity_poly.pdbx_seq_one_letter_code
_entity_poly.pdbx_strand_id
1 'polypeptide(L)'
;ASRGPALGSTAATLQNMLRANPQWAARIGSNPLLAGQLQMIAAAASAPTPMEGIHPAVQEMAEHFQLDEQIARQLDDAMKSRTETFEGDMTALWDQMERARNPGGLLNVKIREMFEGTFAGLPEFDKDVQDMQRMYKLDDQATRKLAGALQRRPNKKEDIELLHRHLERSNKPSARVMMMLKKLGSGEDLGDWDKRVAPGSYLDRIEREKEQEKERRRDRDRDDRGD
;
A
#
# COMPACT_ATOMS: atom_id res chain seq x y z
N ALA A 1 27.21 4.38 -36.44
CA ALA A 1 26.59 5.51 -35.72
C ALA A 1 25.53 6.14 -36.63
N SER A 2 24.27 5.73 -36.45
CA SER A 2 23.11 6.28 -37.15
C SER A 2 22.48 7.35 -36.25
N ARG A 3 22.43 8.60 -36.70
CA ARG A 3 21.66 9.69 -36.06
C ARG A 3 20.40 9.89 -36.89
N GLY A 4 19.26 9.51 -36.32
CA GLY A 4 17.93 9.81 -36.89
C GLY A 4 17.62 11.31 -36.84
N PRO A 5 16.69 11.80 -37.69
CA PRO A 5 16.28 13.19 -37.71
C PRO A 5 15.47 13.52 -36.45
N ALA A 6 15.83 14.62 -35.80
CA ALA A 6 15.10 15.16 -34.66
C ALA A 6 13.67 15.53 -35.08
N LEU A 7 12.69 14.92 -34.41
CA LEU A 7 11.29 15.32 -34.47
C LEU A 7 11.16 16.72 -33.83
N GLY A 8 11.41 17.75 -34.63
CA GLY A 8 11.05 19.12 -34.29
C GLY A 8 9.55 19.21 -34.14
N SER A 9 9.10 19.60 -32.94
CA SER A 9 7.71 19.81 -32.56
C SER A 9 6.90 20.43 -33.72
N THR A 10 5.86 19.72 -34.15
CA THR A 10 4.92 20.16 -35.20
C THR A 10 4.34 21.55 -34.90
N ALA A 11 4.27 21.94 -33.62
CA ALA A 11 3.88 23.27 -33.18
C ALA A 11 4.85 24.38 -33.62
N ALA A 12 6.16 24.13 -33.60
CA ALA A 12 7.17 25.10 -34.02
C ALA A 12 7.12 25.33 -35.54
N THR A 13 6.87 24.27 -36.31
CA THR A 13 6.68 24.36 -37.76
C THR A 13 5.42 25.15 -38.11
N LEU A 14 4.32 24.92 -37.39
CA LEU A 14 3.05 25.64 -37.59
C LEU A 14 3.18 27.13 -37.21
N GLN A 15 3.89 27.43 -36.13
CA GLN A 15 4.13 28.79 -35.68
C GLN A 15 5.03 29.60 -36.65
N ASN A 16 6.00 28.94 -37.28
CA ASN A 16 6.79 29.54 -38.36
C ASN A 16 5.97 29.75 -39.64
N MET A 17 5.05 28.86 -39.98
CA MET A 17 4.17 29.02 -41.15
C MET A 17 3.16 30.17 -40.96
N LEU A 18 2.61 30.34 -39.75
CA LEU A 18 1.69 31.44 -39.41
C LEU A 18 2.36 32.82 -39.45
N ARG A 19 3.66 32.90 -39.09
CA ARG A 19 4.45 34.14 -39.22
C ARG A 19 4.85 34.45 -40.66
N ALA A 20 5.13 33.42 -41.46
CA ALA A 20 5.59 33.59 -42.83
C ALA A 20 4.49 34.02 -43.81
N ASN A 21 3.21 33.85 -43.46
CA ASN A 21 2.11 34.17 -44.38
C ASN A 21 0.88 34.76 -43.66
N PRO A 22 0.83 36.09 -43.42
CA PRO A 22 -0.26 36.74 -42.68
C PRO A 22 -1.65 36.60 -43.32
N GLN A 23 -1.69 36.22 -44.61
CA GLN A 23 -2.91 35.91 -45.36
C GLN A 23 -3.65 34.66 -44.81
N TRP A 24 -2.92 33.74 -44.16
CA TRP A 24 -3.50 32.55 -43.52
C TRP A 24 -4.27 32.88 -42.25
N ALA A 25 -3.77 33.84 -41.45
CA ALA A 25 -4.46 34.28 -40.23
C ALA A 25 -5.83 34.88 -40.53
N ALA A 26 -5.96 35.63 -41.63
CA ALA A 26 -7.22 36.21 -42.08
C ALA A 26 -8.25 35.14 -42.53
N ARG A 27 -7.79 34.01 -43.10
CA ARG A 27 -8.67 32.91 -43.56
C ARG A 27 -9.18 32.02 -42.43
N ILE A 28 -8.42 31.89 -41.34
CA ILE A 28 -8.83 31.13 -40.16
C ILE A 28 -9.93 31.89 -39.40
N GLY A 29 -9.87 33.22 -39.36
CA GLY A 29 -10.90 34.05 -38.71
C GLY A 29 -12.27 34.03 -39.41
N SER A 30 -12.31 33.75 -40.72
CA SER A 30 -13.55 33.78 -41.52
C SER A 30 -14.28 32.43 -41.61
N ASN A 31 -13.74 31.35 -41.02
CA ASN A 31 -14.32 30.02 -41.19
C ASN A 31 -14.43 29.27 -39.84
N PRO A 32 -15.61 29.28 -39.19
CA PRO A 32 -15.79 28.73 -37.83
C PRO A 32 -15.53 27.22 -37.74
N LEU A 33 -15.62 26.50 -38.86
CA LEU A 33 -15.34 25.07 -38.93
C LEU A 33 -13.84 24.76 -38.76
N LEU A 34 -12.97 25.63 -39.28
CA LEU A 34 -11.52 25.52 -39.12
C LEU A 34 -11.07 25.91 -37.70
N ALA A 35 -11.75 26.87 -37.07
CA ALA A 35 -11.50 27.25 -35.68
C ALA A 35 -11.81 26.08 -34.73
N GLY A 36 -12.96 25.42 -34.90
CA GLY A 36 -13.32 24.25 -34.10
C GLY A 36 -12.33 23.08 -34.26
N GLN A 37 -11.86 22.85 -35.49
CA GLN A 37 -10.89 21.78 -35.77
C GLN A 37 -9.51 22.05 -35.15
N LEU A 38 -9.04 23.31 -35.17
CA LEU A 38 -7.83 23.74 -34.47
C LEU A 38 -7.96 23.58 -32.95
N GLN A 39 -9.13 23.85 -32.41
CA GLN A 39 -9.40 23.73 -30.98
C GLN A 39 -9.44 22.26 -30.53
N MET A 40 -9.95 21.34 -31.37
CA MET A 40 -9.86 19.90 -31.12
C MET A 40 -8.42 19.37 -31.24
N ILE A 41 -7.64 19.86 -32.20
CA ILE A 41 -6.21 19.48 -32.34
C ILE A 41 -5.41 19.99 -31.13
N ALA A 42 -5.68 21.20 -30.66
CA ALA A 42 -5.05 21.75 -29.46
C ALA A 42 -5.43 20.98 -28.18
N ALA A 43 -6.70 20.58 -28.04
CA ALA A 43 -7.15 19.74 -26.93
C ALA A 43 -6.53 18.34 -26.95
N ALA A 44 -6.42 17.72 -28.14
CA ALA A 44 -5.75 16.44 -28.31
C ALA A 44 -4.23 16.52 -28.09
N ALA A 45 -3.59 17.65 -28.41
CA ALA A 45 -2.18 17.89 -28.13
C ALA A 45 -1.88 18.17 -26.65
N SER A 46 -2.91 18.55 -25.86
CA SER A 46 -2.79 18.72 -24.41
C SER A 46 -3.16 17.48 -23.60
N ALA A 47 -3.60 16.40 -24.26
CA ALA A 47 -3.77 15.12 -23.58
C ALA A 47 -2.38 14.58 -23.20
N PRO A 48 -2.17 14.15 -21.94
CA PRO A 48 -0.92 13.49 -21.57
C PRO A 48 -0.76 12.27 -22.49
N THR A 49 0.31 12.26 -23.28
CA THR A 49 0.63 11.13 -24.13
C THR A 49 0.83 9.92 -23.23
N PRO A 50 0.11 8.79 -23.47
CA PRO A 50 0.36 7.58 -22.72
C PRO A 50 1.84 7.22 -22.88
N MET A 51 2.54 7.07 -21.75
CA MET A 51 3.96 6.81 -21.74
C MET A 51 4.21 5.41 -22.29
N GLU A 52 4.65 5.35 -23.55
CA GLU A 52 4.83 4.11 -24.31
C GLU A 52 5.82 3.18 -23.58
N GLY A 53 5.35 2.01 -23.14
CA GLY A 53 6.17 0.98 -22.50
C GLY A 53 6.17 0.98 -20.96
N ILE A 54 5.38 1.83 -20.30
CA ILE A 54 5.21 1.82 -18.83
C ILE A 54 4.00 0.96 -18.44
N HIS A 55 4.09 0.26 -17.32
CA HIS A 55 2.96 -0.52 -16.79
C HIS A 55 1.74 0.38 -16.48
N PRO A 56 0.49 -0.04 -16.82
CA PRO A 56 -0.70 0.81 -16.66
C PRO A 56 -0.92 1.31 -15.22
N ALA A 57 -0.66 0.47 -14.21
CA ALA A 57 -0.76 0.89 -12.80
C ALA A 57 0.26 1.98 -12.40
N VAL A 58 1.47 1.96 -12.99
CA VAL A 58 2.48 2.99 -12.75
C VAL A 58 2.08 4.29 -13.45
N GLN A 59 1.51 4.18 -14.66
CA GLN A 59 0.99 5.32 -15.39
C GLN A 59 -0.17 6.00 -14.65
N GLU A 60 -1.14 5.23 -14.15
CA GLU A 60 -2.26 5.75 -13.37
C GLU A 60 -1.78 6.50 -12.13
N MET A 61 -0.78 5.94 -11.42
CA MET A 61 -0.19 6.60 -10.25
C MET A 61 0.56 7.89 -10.64
N ALA A 62 1.27 7.89 -11.77
CA ALA A 62 1.95 9.07 -12.28
C ALA A 62 0.97 10.20 -12.63
N GLU A 63 -0.16 9.86 -13.24
CA GLU A 63 -1.23 10.81 -13.56
C GLU A 63 -1.91 11.32 -12.28
N HIS A 64 -2.22 10.44 -11.33
CA HIS A 64 -2.91 10.80 -10.09
C HIS A 64 -2.10 11.77 -9.22
N PHE A 65 -0.80 11.50 -9.04
CA PHE A 65 0.07 12.31 -8.19
C PHE A 65 0.89 13.36 -8.97
N GLN A 66 0.60 13.54 -10.27
CA GLN A 66 1.30 14.48 -11.17
C GLN A 66 2.83 14.30 -11.13
N LEU A 67 3.28 13.05 -11.24
CA LEU A 67 4.69 12.70 -11.21
C LEU A 67 5.37 13.05 -12.53
N ASP A 68 6.66 13.38 -12.45
CA ASP A 68 7.51 13.55 -13.63
C ASP A 68 7.67 12.21 -14.36
N GLU A 69 7.67 12.26 -15.70
CA GLU A 69 7.90 11.10 -16.58
C GLU A 69 9.20 10.36 -16.22
N GLN A 70 10.26 11.08 -15.81
CA GLN A 70 11.51 10.46 -15.38
C GLN A 70 11.32 9.58 -14.14
N ILE A 71 10.54 10.06 -13.16
CA ILE A 71 10.28 9.32 -11.91
C ILE A 71 9.38 8.11 -12.20
N ALA A 72 8.37 8.28 -13.06
CA ALA A 72 7.50 7.18 -13.46
C ALA A 72 8.26 6.05 -14.17
N ARG A 73 9.20 6.39 -15.07
CA ARG A 73 10.09 5.40 -15.72
C ARG A 73 11.00 4.69 -14.71
N GLN A 74 11.58 5.43 -13.77
CA GLN A 74 12.42 4.83 -12.73
C GLN A 74 11.64 3.87 -11.83
N LEU A 75 10.39 4.21 -11.51
CA LEU A 75 9.51 3.30 -10.76
C LEU A 75 9.19 2.04 -11.57
N ASP A 76 8.83 2.19 -12.85
CA ASP A 76 8.55 1.05 -13.73
C ASP A 76 9.76 0.09 -13.80
N ASP A 77 10.97 0.64 -13.94
CA ASP A 77 12.20 -0.17 -13.95
C ASP A 77 12.48 -0.84 -12.60
N ALA A 78 12.23 -0.15 -11.48
CA ALA A 78 12.35 -0.76 -10.15
C ALA A 78 11.34 -1.92 -9.98
N MET A 79 10.11 -1.74 -10.47
CA MET A 79 9.04 -2.72 -10.36
C MET A 79 9.23 -3.94 -11.26
N LYS A 80 9.91 -3.81 -12.41
CA LYS A 80 10.29 -4.96 -13.26
C LYS A 80 11.15 -5.97 -12.51
N SER A 81 11.94 -5.54 -11.53
CA SER A 81 12.75 -6.43 -10.70
C SER A 81 11.96 -7.15 -9.60
N ARG A 82 10.70 -6.73 -9.35
CA ARG A 82 9.87 -7.16 -8.20
C ARG A 82 8.51 -7.70 -8.66
N THR A 83 8.51 -8.53 -9.72
CA THR A 83 7.27 -9.05 -10.32
C THR A 83 6.39 -9.85 -9.36
N GLU A 84 6.97 -10.58 -8.40
CA GLU A 84 6.24 -11.39 -7.43
C GLU A 84 5.47 -10.56 -6.39
N THR A 85 5.98 -9.38 -6.03
CA THR A 85 5.40 -8.49 -4.99
C THR A 85 4.77 -7.23 -5.58
N PHE A 86 4.61 -7.19 -6.90
CA PHE A 86 4.21 -6.01 -7.66
C PHE A 86 2.92 -5.36 -7.14
N GLU A 87 1.84 -6.15 -7.00
CA GLU A 87 0.54 -5.62 -6.57
C GLU A 87 0.57 -5.08 -5.13
N GLY A 88 1.25 -5.80 -4.23
CA GLY A 88 1.38 -5.40 -2.83
C GLY A 88 2.23 -4.14 -2.68
N ASP A 89 3.34 -4.07 -3.41
CA ASP A 89 4.22 -2.90 -3.42
C ASP A 89 3.53 -1.69 -4.04
N MET A 90 2.74 -1.87 -5.10
CA MET A 90 1.97 -0.77 -5.70
C MET A 90 0.91 -0.21 -4.74
N THR A 91 0.17 -1.10 -4.07
CA THR A 91 -0.83 -0.70 -3.08
C THR A 91 -0.18 0.04 -1.91
N ALA A 92 0.98 -0.44 -1.44
CA ALA A 92 1.72 0.19 -0.37
C ALA A 92 2.25 1.58 -0.75
N LEU A 93 2.77 1.74 -1.97
CA LEU A 93 3.20 3.03 -2.49
C LEU A 93 2.04 4.02 -2.58
N TRP A 94 0.88 3.58 -3.08
CA TRP A 94 -0.31 4.42 -3.20
C TRP A 94 -0.75 5.00 -1.84
N ASP A 95 -0.93 4.14 -0.83
CA ASP A 95 -1.33 4.56 0.54
C ASP A 95 -0.28 5.49 1.17
N GLN A 96 1.01 5.23 0.92
CA GLN A 96 2.08 6.09 1.43
C GLN A 96 2.10 7.47 0.75
N MET A 97 1.82 7.52 -0.56
CA MET A 97 1.80 8.75 -1.33
C MET A 97 0.57 9.62 -1.01
N GLU A 98 -0.61 9.05 -0.80
CA GLU A 98 -1.80 9.80 -0.36
C GLU A 98 -1.58 10.55 0.96
N ARG A 99 -0.79 9.96 1.86
CA ARG A 99 -0.48 10.55 3.17
C ARG A 99 0.72 11.48 3.16
N ALA A 100 1.49 11.50 2.07
CA ALA A 100 2.74 12.24 1.99
C ALA A 100 2.51 13.73 1.71
N ARG A 101 3.24 14.59 2.43
CA ARG A 101 3.25 16.04 2.14
C ARG A 101 3.86 16.38 0.78
N ASN A 102 4.78 15.54 0.30
CA ASN A 102 5.40 15.66 -1.03
C ASN A 102 5.52 14.25 -1.65
N PRO A 103 4.55 13.83 -2.49
CA PRO A 103 4.50 12.48 -3.05
C PRO A 103 5.70 12.18 -3.97
N GLY A 104 6.10 13.11 -4.84
CA GLY A 104 7.24 12.90 -5.75
C GLY A 104 8.59 12.78 -5.04
N GLY A 105 8.78 13.54 -3.96
CA GLY A 105 9.98 13.43 -3.12
C GLY A 105 10.05 12.10 -2.37
N LEU A 106 8.91 11.65 -1.81
CA LEU A 106 8.83 10.35 -1.13
C LEU A 106 9.07 9.19 -2.10
N LEU A 107 8.48 9.26 -3.29
CA LEU A 107 8.61 8.20 -4.28
C LEU A 107 10.06 7.99 -4.71
N ASN A 108 10.85 9.06 -4.90
CA ASN A 108 12.28 8.93 -5.19
C ASN A 108 13.05 8.17 -4.10
N VAL A 109 12.72 8.40 -2.83
CA VAL A 109 13.32 7.65 -1.72
C VAL A 109 12.93 6.17 -1.79
N LYS A 110 11.65 5.88 -2.10
CA LYS A 110 11.15 4.50 -2.21
C LYS A 110 11.73 3.75 -3.40
N ILE A 111 11.87 4.39 -4.56
CA ILE A 111 12.58 3.84 -5.71
C ILE A 111 14.02 3.48 -5.33
N ARG A 112 14.72 4.35 -4.59
CA ARG A 112 16.08 4.06 -4.12
C ARG A 112 16.13 2.86 -3.18
N GLU A 113 15.23 2.80 -2.21
CA GLU A 113 15.08 1.64 -1.32
C GLU A 113 14.80 0.34 -2.11
N MET A 114 14.05 0.41 -3.22
CA MET A 114 13.76 -0.74 -4.07
C MET A 114 15.02 -1.26 -4.77
N PHE A 115 15.85 -0.36 -5.31
CA PHE A 115 17.13 -0.73 -5.91
C PHE A 115 18.15 -1.25 -4.89
N GLU A 116 18.13 -0.73 -3.66
CA GLU A 116 18.97 -1.21 -2.56
C GLU A 116 18.45 -2.52 -1.94
N GLY A 117 17.26 -2.99 -2.34
CA GLY A 117 16.61 -4.16 -1.74
C GLY A 117 16.13 -3.94 -0.30
N THR A 118 16.12 -2.70 0.18
CA THR A 118 15.68 -2.31 1.54
C THR A 118 14.22 -1.89 1.58
N PHE A 119 13.56 -1.79 0.43
CA PHE A 119 12.16 -1.42 0.34
C PHE A 119 11.27 -2.43 1.08
N ALA A 120 10.75 -1.98 2.23
CA ALA A 120 9.68 -2.66 2.92
C ALA A 120 8.38 -2.34 2.19
N GLY A 121 8.07 -3.15 1.18
CA GLY A 121 6.74 -3.27 0.58
C GLY A 121 5.66 -3.60 1.62
N LEU A 122 4.42 -3.85 1.19
CA LEU A 122 3.47 -4.50 2.09
C LEU A 122 4.11 -5.84 2.47
N PRO A 123 4.61 -6.04 3.72
CA PRO A 123 5.25 -7.29 4.04
C PRO A 123 4.15 -8.33 3.92
N GLU A 124 4.33 -9.36 3.08
CA GLU A 124 3.51 -10.55 3.24
C GLU A 124 3.73 -11.01 4.67
N PHE A 125 2.71 -10.79 5.49
CA PHE A 125 2.76 -11.20 6.87
C PHE A 125 2.91 -12.70 6.88
N ASP A 126 3.87 -13.21 7.65
CA ASP A 126 3.94 -14.63 7.95
C ASP A 126 2.57 -15.14 8.37
N LYS A 127 2.19 -16.36 7.95
CA LYS A 127 0.87 -16.93 8.26
C LYS A 127 0.57 -16.86 9.76
N ASP A 128 1.57 -17.13 10.61
CA ASP A 128 1.46 -17.02 12.07
C ASP A 128 1.09 -15.60 12.54
N VAL A 129 1.67 -14.56 11.91
CA VAL A 129 1.38 -13.16 12.24
C VAL A 129 -0.01 -12.74 11.74
N GLN A 130 -0.44 -13.24 10.58
CA GLN A 130 -1.81 -13.05 10.11
C GLN A 130 -2.84 -13.70 11.02
N ASP A 131 -2.54 -14.92 11.49
CA ASP A 131 -3.41 -15.65 12.41
C ASP A 131 -3.52 -14.91 13.75
N MET A 132 -2.42 -14.39 14.29
CA MET A 132 -2.45 -13.52 15.48
C MET A 132 -3.26 -12.24 15.24
N GLN A 133 -3.12 -11.60 14.08
CA GLN A 133 -3.91 -10.42 13.72
C GLN A 133 -5.41 -10.72 13.75
N ARG A 134 -5.82 -11.85 13.15
CA ARG A 134 -7.23 -12.26 13.09
C ARG A 134 -7.78 -12.68 14.46
N MET A 135 -7.03 -13.50 15.20
CA MET A 135 -7.45 -14.02 16.50
C MET A 135 -7.59 -12.92 17.55
N TYR A 136 -6.61 -12.02 17.62
CA TYR A 136 -6.55 -11.00 18.66
C TYR A 136 -7.02 -9.62 18.18
N LYS A 137 -7.42 -9.49 16.92
CA LYS A 137 -7.83 -8.22 16.29
C LYS A 137 -6.75 -7.14 16.44
N LEU A 138 -5.51 -7.48 16.09
CA LEU A 138 -4.41 -6.53 16.11
C LEU A 138 -4.64 -5.47 15.02
N ASP A 139 -4.34 -4.22 15.36
CA ASP A 139 -4.32 -3.15 14.37
C ASP A 139 -3.15 -3.33 13.38
N ASP A 140 -3.30 -2.77 12.19
CA ASP A 140 -2.33 -2.95 11.11
C ASP A 140 -0.93 -2.43 11.46
N GLN A 141 -0.84 -1.38 12.29
CA GLN A 141 0.44 -0.82 12.73
C GLN A 141 1.18 -1.78 13.65
N ALA A 142 0.47 -2.38 14.61
CA ALA A 142 1.01 -3.40 15.51
C ALA A 142 1.45 -4.64 14.71
N THR A 143 0.63 -5.12 13.77
CA THR A 143 0.93 -6.29 12.93
C THR A 143 2.18 -6.08 12.08
N ARG A 144 2.31 -4.94 11.39
CA ARG A 144 3.50 -4.61 10.58
C ARG A 144 4.77 -4.53 11.40
N LYS A 145 4.71 -3.86 12.55
CA LYS A 145 5.87 -3.74 13.44
C LYS A 145 6.24 -5.08 14.06
N LEU A 146 5.25 -5.93 14.38
CA LEU A 146 5.47 -7.26 14.91
C LEU A 146 6.16 -8.17 13.89
N ALA A 147 5.68 -8.19 12.64
CA ALA A 147 6.30 -8.93 11.56
C ALA A 147 7.78 -8.53 11.38
N GLY A 148 8.06 -7.23 11.32
CA GLY A 148 9.43 -6.73 11.19
C GLY A 148 10.33 -7.05 12.39
N ALA A 149 9.77 -7.10 13.61
CA ALA A 149 10.53 -7.48 14.80
C ALA A 149 10.84 -8.98 14.84
N LEU A 150 9.87 -9.83 14.46
CA LEU A 150 10.03 -11.29 14.46
C LEU A 150 11.00 -11.79 13.38
N GLN A 151 11.08 -11.10 12.24
CA GLN A 151 12.05 -11.45 11.18
C GLN A 151 13.52 -11.34 11.63
N ARG A 152 13.80 -10.50 12.63
CA ARG A 152 15.16 -10.30 13.16
C ARG A 152 15.54 -11.33 14.23
N ARG A 153 14.60 -12.18 14.65
CA ARG A 153 14.79 -13.11 15.76
C ARG A 153 15.18 -14.50 15.25
N PRO A 154 16.19 -15.16 15.86
CA PRO A 154 16.53 -16.54 15.51
C PRO A 154 15.47 -17.54 15.99
N ASN A 155 14.85 -17.29 17.15
CA ASN A 155 13.86 -18.19 17.78
C ASN A 155 12.42 -17.74 17.56
N LYS A 156 12.08 -17.41 16.30
CA LYS A 156 10.76 -16.88 15.94
C LYS A 156 9.58 -17.74 16.41
N LYS A 157 9.68 -19.08 16.35
CA LYS A 157 8.59 -19.98 16.76
C LYS A 157 8.26 -19.89 18.25
N GLU A 158 9.29 -19.89 19.10
CA GLU A 158 9.14 -19.78 20.55
C GLU A 158 8.56 -18.41 20.94
N ASP A 159 9.03 -17.34 20.28
CA ASP A 159 8.50 -15.99 20.50
C ASP A 159 7.02 -15.89 20.13
N ILE A 160 6.61 -16.52 19.03
CA ILE A 160 5.20 -16.55 18.60
C ILE A 160 4.34 -17.27 19.64
N GLU A 161 4.76 -18.42 20.15
CA GLU A 161 4.02 -19.14 21.20
C GLU A 161 3.90 -18.31 22.50
N LEU A 162 4.97 -17.63 22.89
CA LEU A 162 4.94 -16.74 24.05
C LEU A 162 4.00 -15.55 23.80
N LEU A 163 4.03 -14.94 22.62
CA LEU A 163 3.13 -13.86 22.24
C LEU A 163 1.68 -14.31 22.33
N HIS A 164 1.32 -15.49 21.82
CA HIS A 164 -0.04 -16.05 21.99
C HIS A 164 -0.46 -16.06 23.46
N ARG A 165 0.36 -16.62 24.36
CA ARG A 165 0.05 -16.67 25.81
C ARG A 165 -0.13 -15.30 26.46
N HIS A 166 0.62 -14.30 26.00
CA HIS A 166 0.51 -12.92 26.48
C HIS A 166 -0.74 -12.21 25.94
N LEU A 167 -1.09 -12.43 24.68
CA LEU A 167 -2.22 -11.78 24.01
C LEU A 167 -3.57 -12.37 24.44
N GLU A 168 -3.63 -13.68 24.68
CA GLU A 168 -4.83 -14.38 25.15
C GLU A 168 -5.42 -13.81 26.44
N ARG A 169 -4.55 -13.33 27.33
CA ARG A 169 -4.90 -12.79 28.64
C ARG A 169 -5.06 -11.28 28.66
N SER A 170 -4.67 -10.60 27.58
CA SER A 170 -4.77 -9.15 27.46
C SER A 170 -6.12 -8.73 26.88
N ASN A 171 -6.72 -7.70 27.46
CA ASN A 171 -7.89 -7.02 26.87
C ASN A 171 -7.49 -5.90 25.89
N LYS A 172 -6.18 -5.63 25.74
CA LYS A 172 -5.60 -4.67 24.79
C LYS A 172 -4.40 -5.29 24.08
N PRO A 173 -4.63 -6.25 23.17
CA PRO A 173 -3.56 -7.04 22.56
C PRO A 173 -2.60 -6.17 21.73
N SER A 174 -3.10 -5.23 20.92
CA SER A 174 -2.28 -4.26 20.19
C SER A 174 -1.30 -3.48 21.08
N ALA A 175 -1.77 -2.90 22.18
CA ALA A 175 -0.93 -2.14 23.09
C ALA A 175 0.13 -3.04 23.75
N ARG A 176 -0.25 -4.29 24.09
CA ARG A 176 0.65 -5.30 24.64
C ARG A 176 1.77 -5.65 23.64
N VAL A 177 1.42 -5.90 22.36
CA VAL A 177 2.40 -6.10 21.29
C VAL A 177 3.37 -4.92 21.23
N MET A 178 2.85 -3.69 21.19
CA MET A 178 3.68 -2.48 21.10
C MET A 178 4.68 -2.34 22.26
N MET A 179 4.31 -2.72 23.47
CA MET A 179 5.24 -2.77 24.61
C MET A 179 6.31 -3.85 24.44
N MET A 180 5.95 -4.99 23.85
CA MET A 180 6.86 -6.12 23.61
C MET A 180 7.79 -5.91 22.42
N LEU A 181 7.41 -5.09 21.44
CA LEU A 181 8.27 -4.75 20.30
C LEU A 181 9.64 -4.23 20.74
N LYS A 182 9.70 -3.48 21.86
CA LYS A 182 10.97 -2.99 22.41
C LYS A 182 11.90 -4.14 22.78
N LYS A 183 11.36 -5.18 23.43
CA LYS A 183 12.10 -6.37 23.85
C LYS A 183 12.47 -7.26 22.66
N LEU A 184 11.51 -7.49 21.75
CA LEU A 184 11.74 -8.24 20.52
C LEU A 184 12.84 -7.59 19.68
N GLY A 185 12.86 -6.25 19.62
CA GLY A 185 13.87 -5.49 18.91
C GLY A 185 15.25 -5.48 19.57
N SER A 186 15.33 -5.49 20.91
CA SER A 186 16.61 -5.58 21.64
C SER A 186 17.16 -6.99 21.76
N GLY A 187 16.38 -8.01 21.37
CA GLY A 187 16.77 -9.40 21.51
C GLY A 187 16.56 -9.97 22.91
N GLU A 188 15.91 -9.22 23.80
CA GLU A 188 15.59 -9.67 25.15
C GLU A 188 14.47 -10.74 25.14
N ASP A 189 14.43 -11.54 26.20
CA ASP A 189 13.33 -12.45 26.44
C ASP A 189 12.03 -11.66 26.74
N LEU A 190 10.92 -12.13 26.17
CA LEU A 190 9.60 -11.56 26.39
C LEU A 190 9.20 -11.64 27.88
N GLY A 191 9.71 -12.65 28.57
CA GLY A 191 9.48 -12.93 29.98
C GLY A 191 8.10 -13.53 30.25
N ASP A 192 7.82 -13.76 31.53
CA ASP A 192 6.59 -14.45 31.96
C ASP A 192 5.32 -13.67 31.64
N TRP A 193 4.29 -14.41 31.21
CA TRP A 193 2.94 -13.87 31.02
C TRP A 193 2.25 -13.61 32.35
N ASP A 194 1.36 -12.62 32.37
CA ASP A 194 0.54 -12.37 33.54
C ASP A 194 -0.38 -13.58 33.78
N LYS A 195 -0.43 -14.08 35.02
CA LYS A 195 -1.27 -15.23 35.38
C LYS A 195 -2.74 -14.85 35.44
N ARG A 196 -3.07 -13.56 35.59
CA ARG A 196 -4.44 -13.08 35.70
C ARG A 196 -5.06 -12.90 34.30
N VAL A 197 -6.26 -13.45 34.12
CA VAL A 197 -7.06 -13.24 32.91
C VAL A 197 -7.76 -11.89 33.04
N ALA A 198 -7.48 -10.96 32.11
CA ALA A 198 -8.14 -9.67 32.13
C ALA A 198 -9.59 -9.78 31.65
N PRO A 199 -10.56 -9.11 32.30
CA PRO A 199 -11.92 -9.01 31.78
C PRO A 199 -11.92 -8.44 30.35
N GLY A 200 -12.64 -9.09 29.44
CA GLY A 200 -12.70 -8.78 28.01
C GLY A 200 -11.55 -9.35 27.17
N SER A 201 -10.61 -10.11 27.76
CA SER A 201 -9.58 -10.81 27.00
C SER A 201 -10.15 -11.96 26.17
N TYR A 202 -9.33 -12.54 25.30
CA TYR A 202 -9.74 -13.69 24.49
C TYR A 202 -10.20 -14.87 25.35
N LEU A 203 -9.45 -15.21 26.40
CA LEU A 203 -9.83 -16.28 27.32
C LEU A 203 -11.10 -15.97 28.13
N ASP A 204 -11.28 -14.75 28.64
CA ASP A 204 -12.52 -14.36 29.34
C ASP A 204 -13.75 -14.48 28.42
N ARG A 205 -13.62 -14.14 27.12
CA ARG A 205 -14.71 -14.31 26.15
C ARG A 205 -15.06 -15.79 25.94
N ILE A 206 -14.05 -16.64 25.74
CA ILE A 206 -14.26 -18.09 25.58
C ILE A 206 -14.91 -18.69 26.82
N GLU A 207 -14.46 -18.31 28.01
CA GLU A 207 -15.00 -18.83 29.27
C GLU A 207 -16.46 -18.44 29.47
N ARG A 208 -16.81 -17.17 29.22
CA ARG A 208 -18.19 -16.68 29.28
C ARG A 208 -19.10 -17.36 28.25
N GLU A 209 -18.62 -17.55 27.03
CA GLU A 209 -19.40 -18.24 25.99
C GLU A 209 -19.68 -19.70 26.38
N LYS A 210 -18.68 -20.39 26.92
CA LYS A 210 -18.83 -21.77 27.42
C LYS A 210 -19.79 -21.86 28.60
N GLU A 211 -19.80 -20.86 29.49
CA GLU A 211 -20.73 -20.80 30.61
C GLU A 211 -22.16 -20.56 30.14
N GLN A 212 -22.37 -19.61 29.23
CA GLN A 212 -23.68 -19.34 28.62
C GLN A 212 -24.22 -20.56 27.84
N GLU A 213 -23.35 -21.29 27.14
CA GLU A 213 -23.76 -22.51 26.44
C GLU A 213 -24.23 -23.59 27.42
N LYS A 214 -23.51 -23.78 28.54
CA LYS A 214 -23.92 -24.71 29.60
C LYS A 214 -25.25 -24.34 30.22
N GLU A 215 -25.50 -23.05 30.44
CA GLU A 215 -26.77 -22.56 30.96
C GLU A 215 -27.93 -22.86 29.99
N ARG A 216 -27.76 -22.53 28.70
CA ARG A 216 -28.73 -22.85 27.65
C ARG A 216 -29.03 -24.34 27.52
N ARG A 217 -28.03 -25.21 27.72
CA ARG A 217 -28.23 -26.67 27.71
C ARG A 217 -29.08 -27.12 28.90
N ARG A 218 -28.82 -26.58 30.10
CA ARG A 218 -29.59 -26.91 31.31
C ARG A 218 -31.04 -26.49 31.23
N ASP A 219 -31.34 -25.37 30.57
CA ASP A 219 -32.72 -24.91 30.39
C ASP A 219 -33.50 -25.83 29.46
N ARG A 220 -32.90 -26.28 28.35
CA ARG A 220 -33.53 -27.26 27.45
C ARG A 220 -33.82 -28.60 28.14
N ASP A 221 -32.90 -29.07 28.98
CA ASP A 221 -33.08 -30.33 29.71
C ASP A 221 -34.19 -30.26 30.77
N ARG A 222 -34.59 -29.05 31.21
CA ARG A 222 -35.70 -28.85 32.14
C ARG A 222 -37.05 -28.86 31.42
N ASP A 223 -37.11 -28.28 30.23
CA ASP A 223 -38.34 -28.24 29.43
C ASP A 223 -38.74 -29.65 28.93
N ASP A 224 -37.77 -30.50 28.60
CA ASP A 224 -38.00 -31.89 28.11
C ASP A 224 -38.47 -32.88 29.20
N ARG A 225 -38.40 -32.49 30.48
CA ARG A 225 -38.88 -33.30 31.63
C ARG A 225 -40.21 -32.83 32.21
N GLY A 226 -40.79 -31.78 31.61
CA GLY A 226 -42.00 -31.11 32.11
C GLY A 226 -43.31 -31.54 31.46
N ASP A 227 -43.30 -32.46 30.48
CA ASP A 227 -44.49 -33.03 29.81
C ASP A 227 -44.69 -34.51 30.19
#